data_AF-A0ABD0LKC1-F1
#
_entry.id   AF-A0ABD0LKC1-F1
#
_cell.length_a   1.000
_cell.length_b   1.000
_cell.length_c   1.000
_cell.angle_alpha   90.00
_cell.angle_beta   90.00
_cell.angle_gamma   90.00
#
_symmetry.space_group_name_H-M   'P 1'
#
loop_
_entity.id
_entity.type
_entity.pdbx_description
1 polymer ?
#
loop_
_entity_poly.entity_id
_entity_poly.type
_entity_poly.pdbx_seq_one_letter_code
_entity_poly.pdbx_strand_id
1 'polypeptide(L)'
;MADNQWLTTLWLVLAVVVVATQGLRLGSFNIEIFNTTKGHKDHVMGYLAKTAVRYDIMAIIELRDPSMWTLKQLVQRIKSDHGVDMKYIATGSIGTDIRHIEQYAFLYREDKGISIVDSYLYDDGDEAKGTHIFEREPFMVRFRAPNCVVSDLALVAFHPPPLDALHDLKLLMPVYEDVRKTWPDSHVIILGDLNADCKFVRKEAWPQIEIRQRPEFYWPIDDDADTMVKDRSMCAYDRFILAGQALKDAVVPGSAKPFNTREEYGLTETQALEVSDHFPIELVLRDVSDPVGLSSTLMGGLWNLWTGHYIIIIILIVIAFLVFRRRRAVYGSFGIARRI
;
A
#
# COMPACT_ATOMS: atom_id res chain seq x y z
N MET A 1 46.22 19.94 8.84
CA MET A 1 45.06 19.31 9.52
C MET A 1 43.77 20.10 9.24
N ALA A 2 43.46 20.40 7.97
CA ALA A 2 42.27 21.18 7.60
C ALA A 2 41.43 20.57 6.45
N ASP A 3 41.88 19.48 5.81
CA ASP A 3 41.24 18.96 4.58
C ASP A 3 40.09 17.96 4.79
N ASN A 4 39.81 17.54 6.02
CA ASN A 4 38.81 16.49 6.27
C ASN A 4 37.47 17.00 6.83
N GLN A 5 37.37 18.26 7.24
CA GLN A 5 36.13 18.80 7.81
C GLN A 5 35.05 19.01 6.74
N TRP A 6 35.41 19.44 5.54
CA TRP A 6 34.44 19.66 4.45
C TRP A 6 33.80 18.35 3.98
N LEU A 7 34.60 17.28 3.85
CA LEU A 7 34.09 15.97 3.47
C LEU A 7 33.18 15.37 4.56
N THR A 8 33.55 15.44 5.84
CA THR A 8 32.68 14.96 6.93
C THR A 8 31.40 15.78 7.06
N THR A 9 31.45 17.09 6.79
CA THR A 9 30.26 17.95 6.80
C THR A 9 29.38 17.67 5.58
N LEU A 10 29.96 17.39 4.41
CA LEU A 10 29.22 16.96 3.21
C LEU A 10 28.56 15.59 3.42
N TRP A 11 29.24 14.63 4.05
CA TRP A 11 28.67 13.34 4.44
C TRP A 11 27.59 13.46 5.50
N LEU A 12 27.73 14.36 6.48
CA LEU A 12 26.69 14.64 7.47
C LEU A 12 25.49 15.36 6.86
N VAL A 13 25.69 16.28 5.92
CA VAL A 13 24.60 16.94 5.19
C VAL A 13 23.90 15.94 4.24
N LEU A 14 24.63 15.06 3.55
CA LEU A 14 24.03 13.98 2.76
C LEU A 14 23.32 12.92 3.63
N ALA A 15 23.85 12.61 4.82
CA ALA A 15 23.21 11.69 5.76
C ALA A 15 21.98 12.31 6.45
N VAL A 16 21.95 13.63 6.64
CA VAL A 16 20.81 14.38 7.20
C VAL A 16 19.74 14.69 6.15
N VAL A 17 20.09 14.74 4.86
CA VAL A 17 19.13 14.95 3.74
C VAL A 17 18.44 13.64 3.30
N VAL A 18 18.84 12.49 3.82
CA VAL A 18 18.12 11.21 3.61
C VAL A 18 17.33 10.83 4.86
N VAL A 19 16.50 11.74 5.37
CA VAL A 19 15.26 11.27 5.99
C VAL A 19 14.38 10.86 4.82
N ALA A 20 14.41 9.58 4.48
CA ALA A 20 13.52 9.00 3.49
C ALA A 20 12.09 9.09 4.03
N THR A 21 11.44 10.25 3.88
CA THR A 21 10.00 10.40 4.07
C THR A 21 9.32 9.72 2.90
N GLN A 22 9.27 8.40 2.97
CA GLN A 22 8.46 7.57 2.10
C GLN A 22 7.02 7.96 2.45
N GLY A 23 6.35 8.71 1.56
CA GLY A 23 5.03 9.28 1.82
C GLY A 23 3.96 8.25 2.21
N LEU A 24 2.72 8.70 2.41
CA LEU A 24 1.64 7.86 2.91
C LEU A 24 1.40 6.66 1.98
N ARG A 25 1.72 5.45 2.46
CA ARG A 25 1.50 4.21 1.71
C ARG A 25 0.10 3.67 1.93
N LEU A 26 -0.67 3.59 0.87
CA LEU A 26 -2.00 2.99 0.87
C LEU A 26 -1.94 1.60 0.23
N GLY A 27 -2.66 0.66 0.81
CA GLY A 27 -2.84 -0.69 0.27
C GLY A 27 -4.32 -1.10 0.23
N SER A 28 -4.67 -1.97 -0.70
CA SER A 28 -5.92 -2.73 -0.68
C SER A 28 -5.61 -4.18 -0.95
N PHE A 29 -6.20 -5.09 -0.19
CA PHE A 29 -5.97 -6.52 -0.37
C PHE A 29 -7.25 -7.32 -0.15
N ASN A 30 -7.76 -7.92 -1.23
CA ASN A 30 -8.66 -9.04 -1.12
C ASN A 30 -7.87 -10.27 -0.62
N ILE A 31 -8.14 -10.69 0.62
CA ILE A 31 -7.57 -11.89 1.19
C ILE A 31 -8.63 -13.00 1.09
N GLU A 32 -8.46 -13.88 0.11
CA GLU A 32 -9.44 -14.91 -0.24
C GLU A 32 -9.94 -15.63 1.02
N ILE A 33 -11.25 -15.56 1.29
CA ILE A 33 -11.91 -16.24 2.42
C ILE A 33 -11.10 -16.07 3.73
N PHE A 34 -10.90 -14.83 4.16
CA PHE A 34 -10.12 -14.52 5.37
C PHE A 34 -10.94 -14.84 6.62
N ASN A 35 -10.97 -16.12 6.99
CA ASN A 35 -11.75 -16.66 8.10
C ASN A 35 -10.85 -17.27 9.18
N THR A 36 -11.44 -17.91 10.18
CA THR A 36 -10.71 -18.56 11.29
C THR A 36 -9.82 -19.70 10.81
N THR A 37 -10.23 -20.48 9.81
CA THR A 37 -9.40 -21.54 9.20
C THR A 37 -8.12 -20.97 8.60
N LYS A 38 -8.19 -19.85 7.88
CA LYS A 38 -7.00 -19.15 7.37
C LYS A 38 -6.16 -18.56 8.51
N GLY A 39 -6.82 -18.01 9.53
CA GLY A 39 -6.17 -17.47 10.74
C GLY A 39 -5.36 -18.47 11.56
N HIS A 40 -5.65 -19.77 11.46
CA HIS A 40 -4.87 -20.83 12.11
C HIS A 40 -3.63 -21.28 11.32
N LYS A 41 -3.45 -20.82 10.07
CA LYS A 41 -2.28 -21.17 9.25
C LYS A 41 -1.13 -20.21 9.56
N ASP A 42 -0.20 -20.64 10.40
CA ASP A 42 0.90 -19.81 10.88
C ASP A 42 1.71 -19.13 9.76
N HIS A 43 2.04 -19.90 8.71
CA HIS A 43 2.81 -19.38 7.58
C HIS A 43 2.04 -18.35 6.75
N VAL A 44 0.72 -18.56 6.55
CA VAL A 44 -0.14 -17.58 5.86
C VAL A 44 -0.19 -16.29 6.67
N MET A 45 -0.46 -16.38 7.97
CA MET A 45 -0.49 -15.21 8.85
C MET A 45 0.84 -14.48 8.92
N GLY A 46 1.96 -15.19 8.83
CA GLY A 46 3.30 -14.60 8.70
C GLY A 46 3.47 -13.78 7.41
N TYR A 47 3.04 -14.30 6.25
CA TYR A 47 3.08 -13.55 4.99
C TYR A 47 2.11 -12.37 4.98
N LEU A 48 0.92 -12.52 5.57
CA LEU A 48 -0.04 -11.43 5.71
C LEU A 48 0.51 -10.32 6.60
N ALA A 49 1.13 -10.65 7.74
CA ALA A 49 1.75 -9.67 8.62
C ALA A 49 2.91 -8.92 7.95
N LYS A 50 3.78 -9.66 7.25
CA LYS A 50 4.89 -9.10 6.45
C LYS A 50 4.40 -8.18 5.33
N THR A 51 3.23 -8.46 4.77
CA THR A 51 2.61 -7.64 3.73
C THR A 51 1.96 -6.40 4.32
N ALA A 52 1.16 -6.55 5.36
CA ALA A 52 0.44 -5.45 5.99
C ALA A 52 1.36 -4.37 6.56
N VAL A 53 2.50 -4.76 7.16
CA VAL A 53 3.44 -3.82 7.78
C VAL A 53 4.08 -2.84 6.78
N ARG A 54 3.96 -3.09 5.47
CA ARG A 54 4.42 -2.19 4.41
C ARG A 54 3.60 -0.92 4.31
N TYR A 55 2.33 -0.97 4.73
CA TYR A 55 1.36 0.09 4.50
C TYR A 55 1.12 0.93 5.74
N ASP A 56 0.69 2.17 5.51
CA ASP A 56 0.28 3.08 6.56
C ASP A 56 -1.23 3.00 6.80
N ILE A 57 -1.98 2.77 5.73
CA ILE A 57 -3.39 2.38 5.74
C ILE A 57 -3.56 1.24 4.75
N MET A 58 -4.24 0.16 5.16
CA MET A 58 -4.51 -1.00 4.30
C MET A 58 -5.96 -1.44 4.43
N ALA A 59 -6.70 -1.45 3.32
CA ALA A 59 -7.99 -2.12 3.25
C ALA A 59 -7.79 -3.65 3.18
N ILE A 60 -8.57 -4.37 3.97
CA ILE A 60 -8.71 -5.82 3.96
C ILE A 60 -10.13 -6.13 3.52
N ILE A 61 -10.23 -6.92 2.45
CA ILE A 61 -11.47 -7.35 1.82
C ILE A 61 -11.61 -8.87 1.99
N GLU A 62 -12.85 -9.35 1.95
CA GLU A 62 -13.22 -10.75 2.14
C GLU A 62 -12.89 -11.31 3.54
N LEU A 63 -12.96 -10.45 4.56
CA LEU A 63 -12.95 -10.89 5.96
C LEU A 63 -14.26 -11.63 6.25
N ARG A 64 -14.16 -12.93 6.53
CA ARG A 64 -15.30 -13.82 6.82
C ARG A 64 -15.18 -14.41 8.21
N ASP A 65 -15.15 -13.53 9.20
CA ASP A 65 -15.07 -13.90 10.62
C ASP A 65 -15.80 -12.87 11.51
N PRO A 66 -17.11 -13.08 11.76
CA PRO A 66 -17.93 -12.17 12.57
C PRO A 66 -17.37 -11.92 13.99
N SER A 67 -16.51 -12.81 14.51
CA SER A 67 -15.89 -12.66 15.83
C SER A 67 -14.70 -11.69 15.84
N MET A 68 -14.22 -11.29 14.66
CA MET A 68 -13.00 -10.50 14.42
C MET A 68 -11.74 -11.18 14.96
N TRP A 69 -11.78 -12.47 15.27
CA TRP A 69 -10.64 -13.20 15.83
C TRP A 69 -9.48 -13.20 14.84
N THR A 70 -9.70 -13.56 13.57
CA THR A 70 -8.66 -13.64 12.55
C THR A 70 -7.97 -12.29 12.34
N LEU A 71 -8.73 -11.18 12.28
CA LEU A 71 -8.15 -9.84 12.16
C LEU A 71 -7.32 -9.47 13.40
N LYS A 72 -7.81 -9.79 14.62
CA LYS A 72 -7.05 -9.57 15.87
C LYS A 72 -5.75 -10.37 15.88
N GLN A 73 -5.78 -11.61 15.41
CA GLN A 73 -4.57 -12.44 15.29
C GLN A 73 -3.57 -11.83 14.30
N LEU A 74 -4.03 -11.28 13.17
CA LEU A 74 -3.16 -10.60 12.21
C LEU A 74 -2.48 -9.38 12.85
N VAL A 75 -3.25 -8.52 13.53
CA VAL A 75 -2.70 -7.33 14.20
C VAL A 75 -1.70 -7.71 15.30
N GLN A 76 -2.01 -8.74 16.09
CA GLN A 76 -1.08 -9.26 17.09
C GLN A 76 0.20 -9.80 16.45
N ARG A 77 0.09 -10.49 15.32
CA ARG A 77 1.23 -11.04 14.58
C ARG A 77 2.12 -9.94 13.98
N ILE A 78 1.52 -8.89 13.42
CA ILE A 78 2.26 -7.70 12.94
C ILE A 78 3.09 -7.10 14.09
N LYS A 79 2.50 -6.99 15.27
CA LYS A 79 3.18 -6.48 16.46
C LYS A 79 4.31 -7.40 16.93
N SER A 80 4.08 -8.71 17.01
CA SER A 80 5.10 -9.66 17.48
C SER A 80 6.28 -9.77 16.53
N ASP A 81 6.02 -9.83 15.23
CA ASP A 81 7.03 -10.18 14.23
C ASP A 81 7.80 -8.94 13.74
N HIS A 82 7.13 -7.78 13.73
CA HIS A 82 7.69 -6.56 13.14
C HIS A 82 7.77 -5.38 14.11
N GLY A 83 7.29 -5.53 15.35
CA GLY A 83 7.31 -4.46 16.35
C GLY A 83 6.38 -3.29 16.02
N VAL A 84 5.42 -3.49 15.12
CA VAL A 84 4.50 -2.46 14.64
C VAL A 84 3.13 -2.62 15.27
N ASP A 85 2.64 -1.58 15.93
CA ASP A 85 1.30 -1.57 16.54
C ASP A 85 0.28 -0.94 15.57
N MET A 86 -0.29 -1.76 14.68
CA MET A 86 -1.40 -1.33 13.83
C MET A 86 -2.73 -1.34 14.61
N LYS A 87 -3.57 -0.35 14.34
CA LYS A 87 -4.98 -0.35 14.76
C LYS A 87 -5.86 -0.76 13.60
N TYR A 88 -7.13 -1.00 13.88
CA TYR A 88 -8.11 -1.29 12.84
C TYR A 88 -9.48 -0.69 13.14
N ILE A 89 -10.23 -0.45 12.08
CA ILE A 89 -11.69 -0.28 12.09
C ILE A 89 -12.28 -1.28 11.11
N ALA A 90 -13.45 -1.82 11.41
CA ALA A 90 -14.11 -2.80 10.57
C ALA A 90 -15.63 -2.63 10.62
N THR A 91 -16.29 -3.12 9.58
CA THR A 91 -17.74 -3.20 9.51
C THR A 91 -18.27 -4.36 10.37
N GLY A 92 -19.59 -4.33 10.62
CA GLY A 92 -20.33 -5.55 10.89
C GLY A 92 -20.36 -6.46 9.64
N SER A 93 -20.95 -7.64 9.79
CA SER A 93 -21.21 -8.54 8.66
C SER A 93 -22.18 -7.90 7.66
N ILE A 94 -21.77 -7.81 6.41
CA ILE A 94 -22.52 -7.28 5.26
C ILE A 94 -22.61 -8.34 4.17
N GLY A 95 -23.68 -8.35 3.37
CA GLY A 95 -23.94 -9.44 2.42
C GLY A 95 -25.42 -9.82 2.38
N THR A 96 -26.05 -9.72 1.21
CA THR A 96 -27.43 -10.21 1.01
C THR A 96 -27.48 -11.72 0.73
N ASP A 97 -26.44 -12.31 0.12
CA ASP A 97 -26.28 -13.77 0.02
C ASP A 97 -25.55 -14.31 1.25
N ILE A 98 -26.22 -15.19 2.00
CA ILE A 98 -25.68 -15.85 3.19
C ILE A 98 -24.35 -16.60 2.96
N ARG A 99 -24.04 -16.97 1.71
CA ARG A 99 -22.80 -17.66 1.33
C ARG A 99 -21.62 -16.70 1.11
N HIS A 100 -21.91 -15.42 0.98
CA HIS A 100 -20.97 -14.35 0.63
C HIS A 100 -21.04 -13.18 1.63
N ILE A 101 -21.43 -13.47 2.87
CA ILE A 101 -21.33 -12.54 3.99
C ILE A 101 -19.87 -12.27 4.30
N GLU A 102 -19.50 -11.00 4.30
CA GLU A 102 -18.14 -10.50 4.47
C GLU A 102 -18.13 -9.30 5.42
N GLN A 103 -16.93 -8.83 5.71
CA GLN A 103 -16.65 -7.61 6.44
C GLN A 103 -15.53 -6.86 5.71
N TYR A 104 -15.56 -5.55 5.77
CA TYR A 104 -14.41 -4.72 5.40
C TYR A 104 -13.65 -4.33 6.65
N ALA A 105 -12.34 -4.23 6.54
CA ALA A 105 -11.51 -3.62 7.57
C ALA A 105 -10.47 -2.70 6.98
N PHE A 106 -10.12 -1.65 7.71
CA PHE A 106 -8.93 -0.85 7.46
C PHE A 106 -7.96 -1.02 8.61
N LEU A 107 -6.74 -1.47 8.32
CA LEU A 107 -5.59 -1.38 9.22
C LEU A 107 -4.94 -0.01 9.08
N TYR A 108 -4.47 0.61 10.16
CA TYR A 108 -3.80 1.91 10.10
C TYR A 108 -2.75 2.12 11.20
N ARG A 109 -1.83 3.07 10.96
CA ARG A 109 -0.67 3.40 11.81
C ARG A 109 -0.89 4.68 12.63
N GLU A 110 -1.44 4.55 13.84
CA GLU A 110 -1.58 5.68 14.78
C GLU A 110 -0.22 6.30 15.17
N ASP A 111 0.83 5.49 15.24
CA ASP A 111 2.20 5.95 15.53
C ASP A 111 2.78 6.87 14.45
N LYS A 112 2.16 6.89 13.25
CA LYS A 112 2.44 7.86 12.17
C LYS A 112 1.53 9.09 12.20
N GLY A 113 0.73 9.25 13.26
CA GLY A 113 -0.22 10.34 13.42
C GLY A 113 -1.52 10.18 12.61
N ILE A 114 -1.79 8.98 12.09
CA ILE A 114 -3.02 8.69 11.34
C ILE A 114 -4.15 8.43 12.32
N SER A 115 -5.28 9.10 12.14
CA SER A 115 -6.45 8.94 13.00
C SER A 115 -7.73 8.84 12.17
N ILE A 116 -8.70 8.07 12.67
CA ILE A 116 -10.05 8.05 12.11
C ILE A 116 -10.82 9.26 12.62
N VAL A 117 -11.48 9.97 11.71
CA VAL A 117 -12.36 11.10 12.00
C VAL A 117 -13.80 10.62 12.13
N ASP A 118 -14.24 9.80 11.18
CA ASP A 118 -15.62 9.32 11.07
C ASP A 118 -15.69 8.11 10.13
N SER A 119 -16.79 7.35 10.19
CA SER A 119 -17.02 6.21 9.29
C SER A 119 -18.50 5.84 9.19
N TYR A 120 -18.93 5.34 8.04
CA TYR A 120 -20.28 4.83 7.83
C TYR A 120 -20.34 3.82 6.68
N LEU A 121 -21.38 2.98 6.67
CA LEU A 121 -21.74 2.16 5.50
C LEU A 121 -22.67 2.96 4.61
N TYR A 122 -22.57 2.75 3.31
CA TYR A 122 -23.43 3.44 2.34
C TYR A 122 -24.86 2.95 2.49
N ASP A 123 -25.78 3.89 2.72
CA ASP A 123 -27.20 3.60 2.79
C ASP A 123 -27.76 3.60 1.37
N ASP A 124 -27.97 2.40 0.83
CA ASP A 124 -28.52 2.20 -0.51
C ASP A 124 -30.02 1.88 -0.52
N GLY A 125 -30.67 1.88 0.66
CA GLY A 125 -32.09 1.58 0.78
C GLY A 125 -32.49 1.00 2.13
N ASP A 126 -33.79 0.71 2.24
CA ASP A 126 -34.38 0.16 3.46
C ASP A 126 -34.13 -1.35 3.56
N GLU A 127 -33.31 -1.75 4.54
CA GLU A 127 -32.97 -3.15 4.75
C GLU A 127 -34.19 -4.03 5.02
N ALA A 128 -35.20 -3.49 5.73
CA ALA A 128 -36.40 -4.23 6.09
C ALA A 128 -37.34 -4.43 4.89
N LYS A 129 -37.18 -3.64 3.83
CA LYS A 129 -37.95 -3.76 2.59
C LYS A 129 -37.21 -4.54 1.50
N GLY A 130 -35.95 -4.91 1.73
CA GLY A 130 -35.13 -5.63 0.76
C GLY A 130 -34.88 -4.82 -0.51
N THR A 131 -34.79 -3.50 -0.40
CA THR A 131 -34.51 -2.60 -1.54
C THR A 131 -33.03 -2.35 -1.76
N HIS A 132 -32.17 -3.15 -1.12
CA HIS A 132 -30.72 -3.12 -1.24
C HIS A 132 -30.28 -3.18 -2.70
N ILE A 133 -29.33 -2.32 -3.05
CA ILE A 133 -28.79 -2.21 -4.40
C ILE A 133 -27.51 -3.05 -4.51
N PHE A 134 -26.62 -2.90 -3.53
CA PHE A 134 -25.36 -3.62 -3.46
C PHE A 134 -25.53 -4.87 -2.61
N GLU A 135 -24.88 -5.98 -3.00
CA GLU A 135 -24.79 -7.16 -2.14
C GLU A 135 -23.99 -6.87 -0.88
N ARG A 136 -22.93 -6.06 -1.01
CA ARG A 136 -22.07 -5.56 0.06
C ARG A 136 -21.93 -4.06 -0.10
N GLU A 137 -22.53 -3.31 0.81
CA GLU A 137 -22.55 -1.85 0.77
C GLU A 137 -21.12 -1.29 0.92
N PRO A 138 -20.74 -0.26 0.13
CA PRO A 138 -19.46 0.41 0.29
C PRO A 138 -19.22 0.86 1.74
N PHE A 139 -17.99 0.71 2.23
CA PHE A 139 -17.59 1.17 3.55
C PHE A 139 -16.70 2.40 3.49
N MET A 140 -17.18 3.50 4.06
CA MET A 140 -16.51 4.79 4.03
C MET A 140 -15.84 5.07 5.36
N VAL A 141 -14.56 5.38 5.30
CA VAL A 141 -13.78 5.81 6.47
C VAL A 141 -13.03 7.08 6.15
N ARG A 142 -13.25 8.11 6.96
CA ARG A 142 -12.52 9.37 6.89
C ARG A 142 -11.29 9.32 7.79
N PHE A 143 -10.12 9.42 7.19
CA PHE A 143 -8.84 9.47 7.87
C PHE A 143 -8.26 10.89 7.85
N ARG A 144 -7.63 11.27 8.95
CA ARG A 144 -6.66 12.37 8.98
C ARG A 144 -5.25 11.77 8.94
N ALA A 145 -4.45 12.19 7.96
CA ALA A 145 -3.05 11.82 7.77
C ALA A 145 -2.20 13.09 7.66
N PRO A 146 -1.78 13.71 8.78
CA PRO A 146 -1.22 15.06 8.82
C PRO A 146 0.09 15.24 8.05
N ASN A 147 0.83 14.16 7.84
CA ASN A 147 2.10 14.19 7.09
C ASN A 147 1.88 14.05 5.57
N CYS A 148 0.66 13.83 5.08
CA CYS A 148 0.37 13.76 3.66
C CYS A 148 -0.04 15.14 3.11
N VAL A 149 0.37 15.47 1.89
CA VAL A 149 -0.04 16.72 1.20
C VAL A 149 -1.56 16.81 1.01
N VAL A 150 -2.26 15.67 0.99
CA VAL A 150 -3.72 15.52 0.98
C VAL A 150 -4.16 14.90 2.30
N SER A 151 -4.10 15.68 3.37
CA SER A 151 -4.19 15.16 4.75
C SER A 151 -5.57 14.67 5.22
N ASP A 152 -6.65 14.99 4.51
CA ASP A 152 -8.03 14.62 4.86
C ASP A 152 -8.59 13.69 3.78
N LEU A 153 -8.58 12.38 4.06
CA LEU A 153 -8.86 11.33 3.09
C LEU A 153 -10.18 10.64 3.42
N ALA A 154 -11.06 10.49 2.44
CA ALA A 154 -12.21 9.61 2.53
C ALA A 154 -11.92 8.35 1.70
N LEU A 155 -11.68 7.23 2.38
CA LEU A 155 -11.42 5.94 1.76
C LEU A 155 -12.73 5.14 1.69
N VAL A 156 -13.07 4.66 0.49
CA VAL A 156 -14.28 3.88 0.22
C VAL A 156 -13.87 2.46 -0.17
N ALA A 157 -13.97 1.51 0.75
CA ALA A 157 -13.76 0.10 0.47
C ALA A 157 -14.97 -0.47 -0.29
N PHE A 158 -14.72 -1.16 -1.40
CA PHE A 158 -15.79 -1.76 -2.19
C PHE A 158 -15.36 -3.09 -2.82
N HIS A 159 -16.27 -4.06 -2.83
CA HIS A 159 -16.05 -5.40 -3.40
C HIS A 159 -17.36 -5.91 -4.02
N PRO A 160 -17.71 -5.46 -5.24
CA PRO A 160 -18.93 -5.90 -5.91
C PRO A 160 -18.85 -7.39 -6.25
N PRO A 161 -19.97 -8.13 -6.23
CA PRO A 161 -20.01 -9.50 -6.70
C PRO A 161 -19.52 -9.60 -8.14
N PRO A 162 -18.74 -10.63 -8.50
CA PRO A 162 -18.13 -10.66 -9.83
C PRO A 162 -19.13 -10.62 -10.99
N LEU A 163 -20.32 -11.22 -10.83
CA LEU A 163 -21.37 -11.21 -11.86
C LEU A 163 -22.11 -9.87 -11.97
N ASP A 164 -22.08 -9.06 -10.91
CA ASP A 164 -22.74 -7.75 -10.84
C ASP A 164 -21.75 -6.59 -10.93
N ALA A 165 -20.45 -6.85 -11.05
CA ALA A 165 -19.39 -5.83 -11.14
C ALA A 165 -19.70 -4.72 -12.15
N LEU A 166 -20.17 -5.04 -13.36
CA LEU A 166 -20.55 -4.02 -14.34
C LEU A 166 -21.76 -3.19 -13.89
N HIS A 167 -22.75 -3.81 -13.24
CA HIS A 167 -23.91 -3.09 -12.72
C HIS A 167 -23.48 -2.14 -11.61
N ASP A 168 -22.75 -2.65 -10.62
CA ASP A 168 -22.32 -1.94 -9.43
C ASP A 168 -21.37 -0.79 -9.75
N LEU A 169 -20.42 -0.99 -10.67
CA LEU A 169 -19.51 0.07 -11.09
C LEU A 169 -20.22 1.25 -11.77
N LYS A 170 -21.38 1.04 -12.40
CA LYS A 170 -22.21 2.13 -12.95
C LYS A 170 -22.83 3.00 -11.85
N LEU A 171 -22.89 2.50 -10.62
CA LEU A 171 -23.52 3.15 -9.48
C LEU A 171 -22.52 3.84 -8.54
N LEU A 172 -21.23 3.85 -8.89
CA LEU A 172 -20.20 4.52 -8.09
C LEU A 172 -20.30 6.06 -8.09
N MET A 173 -20.97 6.66 -9.07
CA MET A 173 -21.18 8.11 -9.09
C MET A 173 -22.06 8.59 -7.91
N PRO A 174 -23.25 8.02 -7.67
CA PRO A 174 -24.01 8.27 -6.44
C PRO A 174 -23.24 8.04 -5.14
N VAL A 175 -22.44 6.97 -5.06
CA VAL A 175 -21.60 6.68 -3.88
C VAL A 175 -20.58 7.80 -3.64
N TYR A 176 -19.90 8.26 -4.69
CA TYR A 176 -19.00 9.41 -4.60
C TYR A 176 -19.73 10.69 -4.18
N GLU A 177 -20.90 10.98 -4.76
CA GLU A 177 -21.69 12.16 -4.43
C GLU A 177 -22.15 12.18 -2.98
N ASP A 178 -22.52 11.02 -2.42
CA ASP A 178 -22.85 10.88 -1.02
C ASP A 178 -21.66 11.23 -0.10
N VAL A 179 -20.47 10.71 -0.39
CA VAL A 179 -19.25 11.09 0.35
C VAL A 179 -18.99 12.59 0.26
N ARG A 180 -19.18 13.19 -0.92
CA ARG A 180 -18.99 14.64 -1.12
C ARG A 180 -20.04 15.49 -0.41
N LYS A 181 -21.24 14.97 -0.21
CA LYS A 181 -22.29 15.61 0.58
C LYS A 181 -21.99 15.51 2.08
N THR A 182 -21.52 14.35 2.54
CA THR A 182 -21.24 14.06 3.95
C THR A 182 -19.93 14.70 4.41
N TRP A 183 -18.88 14.64 3.60
CA TRP A 183 -17.55 15.19 3.87
C TRP A 183 -17.04 16.07 2.71
N PRO A 184 -17.57 17.30 2.53
CA PRO A 184 -17.31 18.16 1.37
C PRO A 184 -15.84 18.57 1.15
N ASP A 185 -15.00 18.50 2.17
CA ASP A 185 -13.59 18.91 2.06
C ASP A 185 -12.63 17.71 1.95
N SER A 186 -13.15 16.48 2.04
CA SER A 186 -12.32 15.28 2.01
C SER A 186 -11.89 14.90 0.59
N HIS A 187 -10.69 14.34 0.47
CA HIS A 187 -10.13 13.77 -0.74
C HIS A 187 -10.56 12.31 -0.87
N VAL A 188 -11.40 12.00 -1.85
CA VAL A 188 -12.04 10.69 -1.98
C VAL A 188 -11.19 9.71 -2.79
N ILE A 189 -10.96 8.53 -2.23
CA ILE A 189 -10.34 7.38 -2.91
C ILE A 189 -11.25 6.17 -2.75
N ILE A 190 -11.72 5.60 -3.86
CA ILE A 190 -12.42 4.30 -3.88
C ILE A 190 -11.36 3.22 -4.14
N LEU A 191 -11.40 2.13 -3.39
CA LEU A 191 -10.41 1.07 -3.47
C LEU A 191 -10.99 -0.31 -3.16
N GLY A 192 -10.43 -1.33 -3.80
CA GLY A 192 -10.81 -2.71 -3.54
C GLY A 192 -10.62 -3.64 -4.72
N ASP A 193 -11.04 -4.89 -4.54
CA ASP A 193 -11.31 -5.81 -5.65
C ASP A 193 -12.61 -5.38 -6.31
N LEU A 194 -12.50 -4.66 -7.43
CA LEU A 194 -13.66 -4.14 -8.14
C LEU A 194 -14.17 -5.11 -9.20
N ASN A 195 -13.55 -6.29 -9.37
CA ASN A 195 -13.80 -7.20 -10.47
C ASN A 195 -13.74 -6.48 -11.85
N ALA A 196 -12.93 -5.43 -11.97
CA ALA A 196 -13.00 -4.44 -13.04
C ALA A 196 -12.15 -4.80 -14.28
N ASP A 197 -12.26 -6.04 -14.77
CA ASP A 197 -11.58 -6.48 -16.01
C ASP A 197 -12.14 -7.82 -16.55
N CYS A 198 -11.48 -8.36 -17.56
CA CYS A 198 -11.60 -9.72 -18.07
C CYS A 198 -13.05 -10.09 -18.41
N LYS A 199 -13.58 -11.14 -17.77
CA LYS A 199 -14.91 -11.67 -18.09
C LYS A 199 -16.05 -10.88 -17.44
N PHE A 200 -15.74 -10.09 -16.40
CA PHE A 200 -16.72 -9.35 -15.60
C PHE A 200 -16.96 -7.95 -16.18
N VAL A 201 -15.88 -7.24 -16.51
CA VAL A 201 -15.95 -5.95 -17.23
C VAL A 201 -15.10 -6.04 -18.49
N ARG A 202 -15.76 -6.35 -19.60
CA ARG A 202 -15.10 -6.42 -20.91
C ARG A 202 -14.82 -5.03 -21.46
N LYS A 203 -13.89 -4.95 -22.42
CA LYS A 203 -13.45 -3.70 -23.05
C LYS A 203 -14.63 -2.85 -23.58
N GLU A 204 -15.66 -3.49 -24.12
CA GLU A 204 -16.84 -2.83 -24.69
C GLU A 204 -17.79 -2.23 -23.62
N ALA A 205 -17.62 -2.63 -22.36
CA ALA A 205 -18.46 -2.20 -21.25
C ALA A 205 -17.93 -0.93 -20.56
N TRP A 206 -16.63 -0.62 -20.66
CA TRP A 206 -16.02 0.56 -20.05
C TRP A 206 -16.71 1.88 -20.36
N PRO A 207 -17.18 2.17 -21.61
CA PRO A 207 -17.90 3.40 -21.91
C PRO A 207 -19.21 3.56 -21.13
N GLN A 208 -19.74 2.49 -20.55
CA GLN A 208 -20.99 2.52 -19.80
C GLN A 208 -20.77 2.87 -18.32
N ILE A 209 -19.53 2.82 -17.82
CA ILE A 209 -19.18 3.11 -16.43
C ILE A 209 -18.86 4.61 -16.33
N GLU A 210 -19.81 5.40 -15.81
CA GLU A 210 -19.74 6.86 -15.84
C GLU A 210 -18.48 7.42 -15.14
N ILE A 211 -18.16 6.92 -13.94
CA ILE A 211 -16.99 7.37 -13.17
C ILE A 211 -15.68 7.15 -13.94
N ARG A 212 -15.62 6.17 -14.86
CA ARG A 212 -14.45 5.92 -15.71
C ARG A 212 -14.32 6.92 -16.85
N GLN A 213 -15.43 7.50 -17.32
CA GLN A 213 -15.44 8.43 -18.45
C GLN A 213 -15.15 9.88 -18.03
N ARG A 214 -15.19 10.16 -16.74
CA ARG A 214 -15.07 11.49 -16.17
C ARG A 214 -13.60 11.86 -15.88
N PRO A 215 -13.07 12.97 -16.46
CA PRO A 215 -11.65 13.33 -16.37
C PRO A 215 -11.19 13.67 -14.95
N GLU A 216 -12.13 14.00 -14.06
CA GLU A 216 -11.86 14.25 -12.64
C GLU A 216 -11.50 12.98 -11.85
N PHE A 217 -11.81 11.78 -12.37
CA PHE A 217 -11.44 10.52 -11.73
C PHE A 217 -10.23 9.89 -12.39
N TYR A 218 -9.24 9.57 -11.58
CA TYR A 218 -8.00 8.95 -12.02
C TYR A 218 -7.90 7.51 -11.54
N TRP A 219 -7.62 6.59 -12.47
CA TRP A 219 -7.45 5.17 -12.22
C TRP A 219 -5.97 4.84 -12.40
N PRO A 220 -5.16 4.83 -11.32
CA PRO A 220 -3.71 4.71 -11.42
C PRO A 220 -3.22 3.26 -11.57
N ILE A 221 -4.11 2.27 -11.45
CA ILE A 221 -3.84 0.88 -11.82
C ILE A 221 -4.38 0.70 -13.23
N ASP A 222 -3.47 0.51 -14.20
CA ASP A 222 -3.81 0.38 -15.61
C ASP A 222 -4.61 -0.90 -15.90
N ASP A 223 -5.33 -0.93 -17.03
CA ASP A 223 -6.13 -2.09 -17.45
C ASP A 223 -5.28 -3.30 -17.88
N ASP A 224 -3.98 -3.12 -18.11
CA ASP A 224 -3.03 -4.19 -18.43
C ASP A 224 -2.24 -4.69 -17.20
N ALA A 225 -2.52 -4.15 -16.01
CA ALA A 225 -1.98 -4.67 -14.76
C ALA A 225 -2.49 -6.09 -14.48
N ASP A 226 -1.69 -6.88 -13.78
CA ASP A 226 -2.11 -8.19 -13.28
C ASP A 226 -2.22 -8.14 -11.76
N THR A 227 -3.45 -8.18 -11.25
CA THR A 227 -3.73 -8.18 -9.81
C THR A 227 -4.00 -9.58 -9.26
N MET A 228 -3.77 -10.63 -10.05
CA MET A 228 -4.07 -12.01 -9.67
C MET A 228 -2.80 -12.85 -9.48
N VAL A 229 -2.85 -13.79 -8.54
CA VAL A 229 -1.71 -14.67 -8.22
C VAL A 229 -1.46 -15.75 -9.28
N LYS A 230 -2.52 -16.19 -9.95
CA LYS A 230 -2.47 -17.33 -10.85
C LYS A 230 -1.86 -16.94 -12.20
N ASP A 231 -0.85 -17.71 -12.64
CA ASP A 231 0.01 -17.41 -13.82
C ASP A 231 -0.74 -17.21 -15.16
N ARG A 232 -2.03 -17.55 -15.23
CA ARG A 232 -2.86 -17.49 -16.44
C ARG A 232 -4.13 -16.64 -16.30
N SER A 233 -4.23 -15.83 -15.25
CA SER A 233 -5.31 -14.88 -15.07
C SER A 233 -4.75 -13.46 -15.09
N MET A 234 -4.38 -12.96 -16.26
CA MET A 234 -3.99 -11.55 -16.39
C MET A 234 -5.24 -10.69 -16.34
N CYS A 235 -5.61 -10.24 -15.14
CA CYS A 235 -6.80 -9.42 -14.91
C CYS A 235 -6.51 -8.30 -13.92
N ALA A 236 -6.90 -7.08 -14.26
CA ALA A 236 -6.82 -5.91 -13.40
C ALA A 236 -8.11 -5.74 -12.58
N TYR A 237 -8.43 -6.70 -11.70
CA TYR A 237 -9.66 -6.65 -10.91
C TYR A 237 -9.59 -5.60 -9.80
N ASP A 238 -8.45 -5.52 -9.12
CA ASP A 238 -8.24 -4.63 -8.00
C ASP A 238 -7.85 -3.23 -8.47
N ARG A 239 -8.55 -2.20 -7.99
CA ARG A 239 -8.35 -0.82 -8.46
C ARG A 239 -8.34 0.20 -7.34
N PHE A 240 -7.66 1.30 -7.63
CA PHE A 240 -7.87 2.59 -6.97
C PHE A 240 -8.63 3.51 -7.94
N ILE A 241 -9.51 4.37 -7.41
CA ILE A 241 -10.16 5.47 -8.14
C ILE A 241 -9.99 6.73 -7.30
N LEU A 242 -9.23 7.69 -7.81
CA LEU A 242 -8.87 8.92 -7.11
C LEU A 242 -9.70 10.08 -7.66
N ALA A 243 -10.41 10.79 -6.80
CA ALA A 243 -11.26 11.91 -7.22
C ALA A 243 -10.56 13.27 -7.07
N GLY A 244 -10.31 13.93 -8.20
CA GLY A 244 -9.85 15.31 -8.26
C GLY A 244 -8.33 15.46 -8.44
N GLN A 245 -7.95 16.63 -8.96
CA GLN A 245 -6.57 16.93 -9.36
C GLN A 245 -5.58 16.90 -8.19
N ALA A 246 -5.98 17.34 -6.99
CA ALA A 246 -5.11 17.34 -5.82
C ALA A 246 -4.62 15.93 -5.45
N LEU A 247 -5.50 14.92 -5.51
CA LEU A 247 -5.14 13.53 -5.27
C LEU A 247 -4.24 12.99 -6.37
N LYS A 248 -4.61 13.23 -7.62
CA LYS A 248 -3.82 12.83 -8.79
C LYS A 248 -2.39 13.39 -8.70
N ASP A 249 -2.26 14.67 -8.36
CA ASP A 249 -0.96 15.31 -8.20
C ASP A 249 -0.20 14.73 -7.02
N ALA A 250 -0.88 14.39 -5.92
CA ALA A 250 -0.25 13.83 -4.72
C ALA A 250 0.34 12.43 -4.92
N VAL A 251 -0.08 11.66 -5.93
CA VAL A 251 0.49 10.33 -6.20
C VAL A 251 1.97 10.46 -6.57
N VAL A 252 2.80 9.66 -5.92
CA VAL A 252 4.21 9.49 -6.31
C VAL A 252 4.23 8.74 -7.65
N PRO A 253 4.84 9.29 -8.72
CA PRO A 253 4.85 8.64 -10.03
C PRO A 253 5.41 7.21 -9.98
N GLY A 254 4.71 6.28 -10.63
CA GLY A 254 5.08 4.85 -10.67
C GLY A 254 4.88 4.08 -9.35
N SER A 255 4.30 4.70 -8.33
CA SER A 255 4.03 4.03 -7.05
C SER A 255 2.78 3.18 -7.04
N ALA A 256 1.81 3.48 -7.91
CA ALA A 256 0.57 2.73 -8.02
C ALA A 256 0.78 1.45 -8.83
N LYS A 257 0.64 0.29 -8.19
CA LYS A 257 0.86 -1.02 -8.84
C LYS A 257 0.33 -2.18 -7.99
N PRO A 258 0.15 -3.37 -8.58
CA PRO A 258 0.08 -4.61 -7.82
C PRO A 258 1.41 -4.89 -7.10
N PHE A 259 1.34 -5.39 -5.86
CA PHE A 259 2.47 -5.91 -5.11
C PHE A 259 2.53 -7.42 -5.25
N ASN A 260 3.37 -7.91 -6.18
CA ASN A 260 3.51 -9.33 -6.47
C ASN A 260 4.20 -10.07 -5.30
N THR A 261 3.40 -10.50 -4.31
CA THR A 261 3.86 -11.20 -3.11
C THR A 261 4.59 -12.50 -3.43
N ARG A 262 4.28 -13.12 -4.58
CA ARG A 262 4.93 -14.35 -5.02
C ARG A 262 6.38 -14.09 -5.39
N GLU A 263 6.64 -13.10 -6.23
CA GLU A 263 8.01 -12.72 -6.60
C GLU A 263 8.77 -12.17 -5.39
N GLU A 264 8.15 -11.24 -4.65
CA GLU A 264 8.78 -10.53 -3.54
C GLU A 264 9.14 -11.43 -2.36
N TYR A 265 8.38 -12.51 -2.14
CA TYR A 265 8.65 -13.48 -1.06
C TYR A 265 9.18 -14.83 -1.57
N GLY A 266 9.41 -14.98 -2.87
CA GLY A 266 9.93 -16.22 -3.46
C GLY A 266 8.98 -17.42 -3.29
N LEU A 267 7.66 -17.19 -3.40
CA LEU A 267 6.65 -18.22 -3.25
C LEU A 267 6.44 -18.99 -4.56
N THR A 268 6.06 -20.25 -4.44
CA THR A 268 5.39 -20.97 -5.54
C THR A 268 3.95 -20.46 -5.71
N GLU A 269 3.33 -20.68 -6.88
CA GLU A 269 1.91 -20.34 -7.09
C GLU A 269 1.03 -20.97 -6.01
N THR A 270 1.22 -22.26 -5.70
CA THR A 270 0.46 -22.95 -4.65
C THR A 270 0.58 -22.29 -3.28
N GLN A 271 1.79 -21.88 -2.89
CA GLN A 271 1.99 -21.21 -1.60
C GLN A 271 1.38 -19.81 -1.57
N ALA A 272 1.47 -19.08 -2.68
CA ALA A 272 0.83 -17.76 -2.80
C ALA A 272 -0.70 -17.88 -2.73
N LEU A 273 -1.29 -18.88 -3.41
CA LEU A 273 -2.72 -19.17 -3.37
C LEU A 273 -3.22 -19.58 -1.97
N GLU A 274 -2.37 -20.12 -1.11
CA GLU A 274 -2.76 -20.33 0.29
C GLU A 274 -2.93 -19.01 1.07
N VAL A 275 -2.22 -17.96 0.66
CA VAL A 275 -2.35 -16.60 1.21
C VAL A 275 -3.58 -15.92 0.60
N SER A 276 -3.62 -15.74 -0.72
CA SER A 276 -4.76 -15.22 -1.47
C SER A 276 -4.63 -15.57 -2.96
N ASP A 277 -5.71 -15.48 -3.71
CA ASP A 277 -5.72 -15.50 -5.18
C ASP A 277 -5.54 -14.10 -5.81
N HIS A 278 -5.63 -13.03 -5.03
CA HIS A 278 -5.27 -11.67 -5.42
C HIS A 278 -3.87 -11.26 -4.93
N PHE A 279 -3.24 -10.30 -5.63
CA PHE A 279 -2.16 -9.50 -5.09
C PHE A 279 -2.72 -8.25 -4.42
N PRO A 280 -2.12 -7.75 -3.32
CA PRO A 280 -2.42 -6.40 -2.85
C PRO A 280 -2.13 -5.39 -3.95
N ILE A 281 -2.96 -4.36 -4.09
CA ILE A 281 -2.59 -3.15 -4.83
C ILE A 281 -2.07 -2.10 -3.85
N GLU A 282 -1.07 -1.34 -4.28
CA GLU A 282 -0.43 -0.30 -3.48
C GLU A 282 -0.33 1.01 -4.24
N LEU A 283 -0.33 2.13 -3.52
CA LEU A 283 0.10 3.44 -4.03
C LEU A 283 0.73 4.27 -2.92
N VAL A 284 1.50 5.31 -3.29
CA VAL A 284 2.12 6.22 -2.33
C VAL A 284 1.68 7.66 -2.61
N LEU A 285 1.18 8.35 -1.59
CA LEU A 285 0.87 9.77 -1.64
C LEU A 285 2.01 10.58 -1.03
N ARG A 286 2.36 11.72 -1.63
CA ARG A 286 3.49 12.57 -1.20
C ARG A 286 3.36 13.05 0.24
N ASP A 287 4.50 13.14 0.90
CA ASP A 287 4.63 13.72 2.23
C ASP A 287 4.74 15.25 2.12
N VAL A 288 4.26 15.98 3.14
CA VAL A 288 4.40 17.44 3.25
C VAL A 288 5.86 17.90 3.26
N SER A 289 6.78 17.04 3.69
CA SER A 289 8.22 17.28 3.70
C SER A 289 8.90 17.08 2.33
N ASP A 290 8.24 16.44 1.37
CA ASP A 290 8.70 16.32 -0.02
C ASP A 290 7.56 16.62 -1.03
N PRO A 291 7.10 17.88 -1.09
CA PRO A 291 5.93 18.25 -1.88
C PRO A 291 6.16 18.12 -3.40
N VAL A 292 7.42 18.09 -3.85
CA VAL A 292 7.82 18.02 -5.26
C VAL A 292 8.30 16.61 -5.68
N GLY A 293 8.42 15.66 -4.74
CA GLY A 293 8.92 14.31 -5.05
C GLY A 293 10.41 14.28 -5.40
N LEU A 294 11.18 15.24 -4.90
CA LEU A 294 12.62 15.34 -5.16
C LEU A 294 13.37 14.18 -4.48
N SER A 295 12.92 13.74 -3.31
CA SER A 295 13.57 12.65 -2.56
C SER A 295 13.40 11.29 -3.27
N SER A 296 12.21 11.01 -3.82
CA SER A 296 11.93 9.77 -4.56
C SER A 296 12.67 9.71 -5.89
N THR A 297 12.77 10.85 -6.59
CA THR A 297 13.53 10.98 -7.85
C THR A 297 15.03 10.76 -7.62
N LEU A 298 15.59 11.36 -6.56
CA LEU A 298 16.98 11.18 -6.18
C LEU A 298 17.27 9.73 -5.72
N MET A 299 16.37 9.12 -4.95
CA MET A 299 16.48 7.72 -4.50
C MET A 299 16.41 6.72 -5.65
N GLY A 300 15.51 6.91 -6.62
CA GLY A 300 15.41 6.04 -7.80
C GLY A 300 16.63 6.16 -8.72
N GLY A 301 17.15 7.38 -8.90
CA GLY A 301 18.41 7.62 -9.62
C GLY A 301 19.62 7.01 -8.92
N LEU A 302 19.66 7.07 -7.58
CA LEU A 302 20.70 6.43 -6.77
C LEU A 302 20.56 4.90 -6.80
N TRP A 303 19.36 4.33 -6.69
CA TRP A 303 19.15 2.88 -6.79
C TRP A 303 19.68 2.29 -8.11
N ASN A 304 19.46 3.00 -9.23
CA ASN A 304 20.00 2.62 -10.54
C ASN A 304 21.54 2.74 -10.63
N LEU A 305 22.18 3.51 -9.74
CA LEU A 305 23.64 3.59 -9.61
C LEU A 305 24.21 2.51 -8.67
N TRP A 306 23.37 1.87 -7.84
CA TRP A 306 23.77 0.88 -6.83
C TRP A 306 23.62 -0.58 -7.30
N THR A 307 23.18 -0.82 -8.54
CA THR A 307 23.19 -2.15 -9.15
C THR A 307 24.63 -2.57 -9.50
N GLY A 308 25.21 -3.40 -8.63
CA GLY A 308 26.15 -4.46 -8.98
C GLY A 308 27.62 -4.13 -9.24
N HIS A 309 28.01 -2.92 -9.68
CA HIS A 309 29.41 -2.66 -10.05
C HIS A 309 30.12 -1.65 -9.13
N TYR A 310 29.41 -0.65 -8.62
CA TYR A 310 30.02 0.39 -7.79
C TYR A 310 30.26 -0.03 -6.34
N ILE A 311 29.47 -0.97 -5.80
CA ILE A 311 29.69 -1.52 -4.45
C ILE A 311 31.04 -2.26 -4.39
N ILE A 312 31.36 -3.04 -5.43
CA ILE A 312 32.64 -3.75 -5.54
C ILE A 312 33.80 -2.75 -5.62
N ILE A 313 33.65 -1.69 -6.41
CA ILE A 313 34.67 -0.63 -6.54
C ILE A 313 34.88 0.10 -5.21
N ILE A 314 33.80 0.44 -4.49
CA ILE A 314 33.88 1.10 -3.18
C ILE A 314 34.54 0.19 -2.14
N ILE A 315 34.18 -1.10 -2.11
CA ILE A 315 34.81 -2.09 -1.22
C ILE A 315 36.31 -2.21 -1.54
N LEU A 316 36.70 -2.27 -2.82
CA LEU A 316 38.10 -2.35 -3.23
C LEU A 316 38.90 -1.09 -2.87
N ILE A 317 38.30 0.10 -2.99
CA ILE A 317 38.93 1.37 -2.59
C ILE A 317 39.12 1.43 -1.06
N VAL A 318 38.12 0.99 -0.29
CA VAL A 318 38.19 0.92 1.18
C VAL A 318 39.26 -0.09 1.62
N ILE A 319 39.32 -1.28 1.00
CA ILE A 319 40.36 -2.28 1.27
C ILE A 319 41.74 -1.73 0.94
N ALA A 320 41.91 -1.09 -0.22
CA ALA A 320 43.19 -0.48 -0.61
C ALA A 320 43.65 0.60 0.38
N PHE A 321 42.71 1.44 0.87
CA PHE A 321 42.99 2.47 1.87
C PHE A 321 43.38 1.89 3.24
N LEU A 322 42.70 0.82 3.67
CA LEU A 322 43.03 0.11 4.91
C LEU A 322 44.40 -0.59 4.83
N VAL A 323 44.72 -1.22 3.70
CA VAL A 323 46.04 -1.83 3.45
C VAL A 323 47.14 -0.76 3.44
N PHE A 324 46.89 0.39 2.82
CA PHE A 324 47.84 1.51 2.80
C PHE A 324 48.10 2.09 4.20
N ARG A 325 47.06 2.26 5.03
CA ARG A 325 47.20 2.66 6.43
C ARG A 325 47.98 1.64 7.26
N ARG A 326 47.74 0.34 7.05
CA ARG A 326 48.45 -0.72 7.76
C ARG A 326 49.93 -0.76 7.39
N ARG A 327 50.29 -0.49 6.13
CA ARG A 327 51.70 -0.37 5.70
C ARG A 327 52.41 0.84 6.31
N ARG A 328 51.75 2.02 6.42
CA ARG A 328 52.35 3.18 7.11
C ARG A 328 52.60 2.94 8.60
N ALA A 329 51.76 2.15 9.27
CA ALA A 329 51.93 1.81 10.69
C ALA A 329 53.11 0.83 10.95
N VAL A 330 53.45 -0.02 9.98
CA VAL A 330 54.54 -1.02 10.11
C VAL A 330 55.91 -0.40 9.81
N TYR A 331 56.00 0.56 8.88
CA TYR A 331 57.27 1.22 8.52
C TYR A 331 57.59 2.49 9.33
N GLY A 332 56.65 3.00 10.13
CA GLY A 332 56.84 4.20 10.97
C GLY A 332 57.52 3.95 12.33
N SER A 333 57.80 2.69 12.70
CA SER A 333 58.31 2.31 14.03
C SER A 333 59.79 1.88 14.06
N PHE A 334 60.56 2.10 12.98
CA PHE A 334 62.01 1.86 12.97
C PHE A 334 62.78 3.13 12.60
N GLY A 335 63.44 3.72 13.60
CA GLY A 335 64.26 4.93 13.52
C GLY A 335 63.61 6.03 14.36
N ILE A 336 64.05 6.29 15.59
CA ILE A 336 65.36 6.86 15.90
C ILE A 336 65.78 6.39 17.31
N ALA A 337 66.90 5.67 17.39
CA ALA A 337 67.67 5.50 18.61
C ALA A 337 69.18 5.52 18.28
N ARG A 338 69.84 6.65 18.56
CA ARG A 338 71.27 6.83 18.95
C ARG A 338 71.56 8.34 19.05
N ARG A 339 71.77 8.85 20.28
CA ARG A 339 73.06 9.35 20.84
C ARG A 339 73.79 10.35 19.93
N ILE A 340 73.95 11.61 20.39
CA ILE A 340 75.04 12.09 21.25
C ILE A 340 74.44 13.04 22.28
#